data_AF-A0A7T1I3K1-F1
#
_entry.id   AF-A0A7T1I3K1-F1
#
_cell.length_a   1.000
_cell.length_b   1.000
_cell.length_c   1.000
_cell.angle_alpha   90.00
_cell.angle_beta   90.00
_cell.angle_gamma   90.00
#
_symmetry.space_group_name_H-M   'P 1'
#
loop_
_entity.id
_entity.type
_entity.pdbx_description
1 polymer ?
#
loop_
_entity_poly.entity_id
_entity_poly.type
_entity_poly.pdbx_seq_one_letter_code
_entity_poly.pdbx_strand_id
1 'polypeptide(L)'
;MLHPSPGTAQSIPPDQKPLYELETDCSIKQGPMQKCRVDVYDQGTVTYYRHRIGTQVELIRISDDPENRIERFDPKGKAWVSVASASGQFSTNTICFNGREFCVVNPNFLNSLYEQRPGEYRERDRVEVMFDSNGRVKASCFDDGCGRRIGADL
;
A
#
# COMPACT_ATOMS: atom_id res chain seq x y z
N MET A 1 24.18 -0.65 -30.93
CA MET A 1 23.36 -1.33 -29.91
C MET A 1 22.47 -0.26 -29.30
N LEU A 2 21.16 -0.33 -29.54
CA LEU A 2 20.21 0.64 -29.01
C LEU A 2 20.03 0.35 -27.52
N HIS A 3 20.46 1.28 -26.67
CA HIS A 3 20.00 1.32 -25.28
C HIS A 3 18.48 1.55 -25.29
N PRO A 4 17.67 0.79 -24.55
CA PRO A 4 16.28 1.17 -24.35
C PRO A 4 16.27 2.53 -23.65
N SER A 5 15.58 3.50 -24.23
CA SER A 5 15.24 4.76 -23.57
C SER A 5 14.73 4.46 -22.15
N PRO A 6 15.10 5.26 -21.13
CA PRO A 6 14.45 5.15 -19.83
C PRO A 6 12.97 5.43 -20.07
N GLY A 7 12.19 4.36 -20.10
CA GLY A 7 10.74 4.41 -20.20
C GLY A 7 10.27 5.38 -19.14
N THR A 8 9.46 6.34 -19.56
CA THR A 8 8.77 7.31 -18.73
C THR A 8 8.26 6.61 -17.47
N ALA A 9 8.99 6.77 -16.36
CA ALA A 9 8.57 6.39 -15.01
C ALA A 9 7.44 7.31 -14.51
N GLN A 10 6.58 7.74 -15.42
CA GLN A 10 5.55 8.74 -15.21
C GLN A 10 4.22 8.08 -15.53
N SER A 11 3.39 8.03 -14.49
CA SER A 11 1.94 7.94 -14.54
C SER A 11 1.33 6.65 -15.10
N ILE A 12 0.30 6.19 -14.40
CA ILE A 12 -0.82 5.50 -15.02
C ILE A 12 -1.15 6.22 -16.34
N PRO A 13 -1.08 5.56 -17.51
CA PRO A 13 -1.41 6.17 -18.77
C PRO A 13 -2.78 6.84 -18.68
N PRO A 14 -2.93 8.09 -19.16
CA PRO A 14 -4.17 8.86 -18.98
C PRO A 14 -5.40 8.14 -19.56
N ASP A 15 -5.20 7.28 -20.56
CA ASP A 15 -6.26 6.59 -21.30
C ASP A 15 -6.50 5.13 -20.83
N GLN A 16 -5.76 4.65 -19.82
CA GLN A 16 -6.02 3.31 -19.29
C GLN A 16 -7.30 3.34 -18.46
N LYS A 17 -8.21 2.39 -18.72
CA LYS A 17 -9.38 2.15 -17.86
C LYS A 17 -8.92 1.45 -16.58
N PRO A 18 -9.38 1.85 -15.38
CA PRO A 18 -9.06 1.13 -14.16
C PRO A 18 -9.56 -0.31 -14.23
N LEU A 19 -8.80 -1.22 -13.63
CA LEU A 19 -9.20 -2.61 -13.40
C LEU A 19 -10.48 -2.62 -12.54
N TYR A 20 -10.48 -1.82 -11.48
CA TYR A 20 -11.66 -1.53 -10.67
C TYR A 20 -11.51 -0.19 -9.97
N GLU A 21 -12.64 0.32 -9.48
CA GLU A 21 -12.72 1.52 -8.65
C GLU A 21 -13.26 1.16 -7.27
N LEU A 22 -12.75 1.83 -6.25
CA LEU A 22 -13.19 1.68 -4.86
C LEU A 22 -13.54 3.05 -4.30
N GLU A 23 -14.77 3.20 -3.80
CA GLU A 23 -15.15 4.34 -2.96
C GLU A 23 -14.85 3.99 -1.50
N THR A 24 -14.08 4.86 -0.84
CA THR A 24 -13.62 4.64 0.53
C THR A 24 -13.35 5.97 1.23
N ASP A 25 -12.74 5.92 2.40
CA ASP A 25 -12.26 7.08 3.14
C ASP A 25 -10.73 7.07 3.22
N CYS A 26 -10.11 8.23 3.02
CA CYS A 26 -8.66 8.43 3.10
C CYS A 26 -8.33 9.62 4.01
N SER A 27 -7.13 9.63 4.59
CA SER A 27 -6.59 10.76 5.35
C SER A 27 -5.20 11.11 4.85
N ILE A 28 -4.90 12.41 4.80
CA ILE A 28 -3.60 12.95 4.40
C ILE A 28 -3.04 13.76 5.56
N LYS A 29 -1.75 13.60 5.86
CA LYS A 29 -0.99 14.31 6.89
C LYS A 29 -1.72 14.32 8.25
N GLN A 30 -2.22 13.16 8.66
CA GLN A 30 -2.94 12.97 9.93
C GLN A 30 -4.25 13.78 10.05
N GLY A 31 -4.77 14.31 8.93
CA GLY A 31 -6.03 15.02 8.88
C GLY A 31 -7.25 14.11 9.14
N PRO A 32 -8.46 14.69 9.18
CA PRO A 32 -9.68 13.90 9.28
C PRO A 32 -9.82 12.97 8.07
N MET A 33 -10.49 11.83 8.27
CA MET A 33 -10.89 10.96 7.16
C MET A 33 -11.86 11.68 6.24
N GLN A 34 -11.65 11.55 4.94
CA GLN A 34 -12.44 12.18 3.89
C GLN A 34 -12.78 11.18 2.80
N LYS A 35 -13.90 11.40 2.12
CA LYS A 35 -14.29 10.56 0.99
C LYS A 35 -13.21 10.58 -0.09
N CYS A 36 -12.91 9.40 -0.58
CA CYS A 36 -11.78 9.08 -1.41
C CYS A 36 -12.20 8.07 -2.48
N ARG A 37 -11.81 8.31 -3.72
CA ARG A 37 -11.95 7.31 -4.80
C ARG A 37 -10.58 6.73 -5.13
N VAL A 38 -10.48 5.42 -5.16
CA VAL A 38 -9.27 4.71 -5.53
C VAL A 38 -9.49 4.02 -6.87
N ASP A 39 -8.75 4.45 -7.88
CA ASP A 39 -8.68 3.74 -9.16
C ASP A 39 -7.47 2.80 -9.10
N VAL A 40 -7.68 1.53 -9.45
CA VAL A 40 -6.61 0.52 -9.46
C VAL A 40 -6.28 0.14 -10.89
N TYR A 41 -4.98 0.09 -11.19
CA TYR A 41 -4.45 -0.25 -12.51
C TYR A 41 -3.43 -1.36 -12.37
N ASP A 42 -3.67 -2.46 -13.06
CA ASP A 42 -2.69 -3.53 -13.19
C ASP A 42 -1.84 -3.29 -14.46
N GLN A 43 -0.52 -3.36 -14.30
CA GLN A 43 0.46 -3.28 -15.39
C GLN A 43 1.46 -4.45 -15.33
N GLY A 44 0.99 -5.63 -14.93
CA GLY A 44 1.77 -6.86 -14.91
C GLY A 44 2.56 -7.01 -13.62
N THR A 45 3.75 -6.40 -13.55
CA THR A 45 4.63 -6.52 -12.37
C THR A 45 4.44 -5.38 -11.36
N VAL A 46 3.60 -4.41 -11.70
CA VAL A 46 3.29 -3.24 -10.86
C VAL A 46 1.79 -2.98 -10.88
N THR A 47 1.20 -2.86 -9.70
CA THR A 47 -0.17 -2.36 -9.54
C THR A 47 -0.12 -0.92 -9.05
N TYR A 48 -0.79 -0.01 -9.74
CA TYR A 48 -0.89 1.39 -9.38
C TYR A 48 -2.25 1.69 -8.74
N TYR A 49 -2.21 2.49 -7.69
CA TYR A 49 -3.37 2.95 -6.95
C TYR A 49 -3.40 4.47 -6.99
N ARG A 50 -4.42 5.02 -7.66
CA ARG A 50 -4.66 6.46 -7.73
C ARG A 50 -5.80 6.83 -6.79
N HIS A 51 -5.44 7.43 -5.67
CA HIS A 51 -6.38 7.91 -4.67
C HIS A 51 -6.71 9.38 -4.96
N ARG A 52 -7.99 9.70 -5.11
CA ARG A 52 -8.48 11.07 -5.30
C ARG A 52 -9.25 11.51 -4.08
N ILE A 53 -8.80 12.59 -3.46
CA ILE A 53 -9.33 13.13 -2.19
C ILE A 53 -9.60 14.61 -2.41
N GLY A 54 -10.86 14.94 -2.71
CA GLY A 54 -11.21 16.25 -3.24
C GLY A 54 -10.42 16.57 -4.52
N THR A 55 -9.57 17.60 -4.47
CA THR A 55 -8.69 18.01 -5.58
C THR A 55 -7.29 17.40 -5.50
N GLN A 56 -6.96 16.68 -4.42
CA GLN A 56 -5.65 16.07 -4.24
C GLN A 56 -5.62 14.68 -4.85
N VAL A 57 -4.47 14.33 -5.41
CA VAL A 57 -4.20 13.00 -5.97
C VAL A 57 -2.99 12.42 -5.25
N GLU A 58 -3.17 11.23 -4.70
CA GLU A 58 -2.11 10.45 -4.06
C GLU A 58 -1.89 9.17 -4.86
N LEU A 59 -0.65 8.95 -5.28
CA LEU A 59 -0.28 7.82 -6.12
C LEU A 59 0.60 6.86 -5.33
N ILE A 60 0.13 5.62 -5.20
CA ILE A 60 0.89 4.51 -4.65
C ILE A 60 1.10 3.50 -5.77
N ARG A 61 2.27 2.89 -5.84
CA ARG A 61 2.49 1.70 -6.65
C ARG A 61 3.00 0.58 -5.77
N ILE A 62 2.56 -0.62 -6.07
CA ILE A 62 3.01 -1.85 -5.43
C ILE A 62 3.66 -2.72 -6.50
N SER A 63 4.87 -3.19 -6.25
CA SER A 63 5.63 -4.01 -7.18
C SER A 63 6.16 -5.29 -6.53
N ASP A 64 6.58 -6.22 -7.37
CA ASP A 64 7.22 -7.45 -6.92
C ASP A 64 8.70 -7.27 -6.50
N ASP A 65 9.26 -6.06 -6.67
CA ASP A 65 10.65 -5.73 -6.30
C ASP A 65 10.84 -5.82 -4.77
N PRO A 66 11.68 -6.73 -4.25
CA PRO A 66 11.91 -6.88 -2.82
C PRO A 66 12.44 -5.63 -2.11
N GLU A 67 13.12 -4.73 -2.81
CA GLU A 67 13.69 -3.50 -2.22
C GLU A 67 12.68 -2.33 -2.23
N ASN A 68 11.78 -2.29 -3.22
CA ASN A 68 10.86 -1.17 -3.45
C ASN A 68 9.41 -1.63 -3.66
N ARG A 69 8.93 -2.49 -2.76
CA ARG A 69 7.58 -3.09 -2.88
C ARG A 69 6.45 -2.09 -2.84
N ILE A 70 6.57 -1.02 -2.06
CA ILE A 70 5.57 0.05 -2.01
C ILE A 70 6.28 1.38 -2.19
N GLU A 71 5.84 2.14 -3.17
CA GLU A 71 6.36 3.47 -3.39
C GLU A 71 5.22 4.47 -3.53
N ARG A 72 5.50 5.67 -3.06
CA ARG A 72 4.64 6.83 -3.18
C ARG A 72 5.25 7.79 -4.18
N PHE A 73 4.45 8.38 -5.05
CA PHE A 73 4.95 9.38 -5.98
C PHE A 73 5.17 10.70 -5.24
N ASP A 74 6.41 11.23 -5.27
CA ASP A 74 6.70 12.60 -4.89
C ASP A 74 6.50 13.53 -6.10
N PRO A 75 5.45 14.38 -6.11
CA PRO A 75 5.22 15.30 -7.21
C PRO A 75 6.28 16.40 -7.32
N LYS A 76 7.01 16.72 -6.24
CA LYS A 76 8.07 17.75 -6.26
C LYS A 76 9.32 17.22 -6.94
N GLY A 77 9.81 16.05 -6.51
CA GLY A 77 10.94 15.36 -7.11
C GLY A 77 10.61 14.66 -8.44
N LYS A 78 9.32 14.51 -8.77
CA LYS A 78 8.81 13.74 -9.93
C LYS A 78 9.35 12.31 -9.94
N ALA A 79 9.45 11.70 -8.76
CA ALA A 79 10.05 10.40 -8.56
C ALA A 79 9.16 9.54 -7.66
N TRP A 80 9.30 8.23 -7.81
CA TRP A 80 8.76 7.27 -6.85
C TRP A 80 9.73 7.13 -5.68
N VAL A 81 9.19 7.16 -4.47
CA VAL A 81 9.96 7.07 -3.24
C VAL A 81 9.41 5.94 -2.41
N SER A 82 10.30 5.06 -1.94
CA SER A 82 9.94 3.92 -1.11
C SER A 82 9.23 4.38 0.15
N VAL A 83 8.12 3.73 0.46
CA VAL A 83 7.41 3.94 1.72
C VAL A 83 8.23 3.28 2.83
N ALA A 84 8.59 4.06 3.85
CA ALA A 84 9.45 3.61 4.94
C ALA A 84 8.73 2.65 5.91
N SER A 85 7.40 2.76 6.03
CA SER A 85 6.59 1.84 6.85
C SER A 85 5.14 1.80 6.40
N ALA A 86 4.48 0.65 6.61
CA ALA A 86 3.04 0.51 6.45
C ALA A 86 2.45 -0.20 7.68
N SER A 87 1.28 0.22 8.13
CA SER A 87 0.58 -0.41 9.25
C SER A 87 -0.92 -0.53 8.97
N GLY A 88 -1.52 -1.63 9.42
CA GLY A 88 -2.94 -1.90 9.35
C GLY A 88 -3.58 -1.72 10.74
N GLN A 89 -4.78 -1.15 10.78
CA GLN A 89 -5.62 -1.06 11.97
C GLN A 89 -6.95 -1.76 11.69
N PHE A 90 -7.20 -2.87 12.37
CA PHE A 90 -8.35 -3.74 12.12
C PHE A 90 -9.66 -3.09 12.54
N SER A 91 -9.74 -2.43 13.71
CA SER A 91 -10.97 -1.78 14.20
C SER A 91 -11.56 -0.76 13.22
N THR A 92 -10.69 -0.08 12.47
CA THR A 92 -11.07 0.98 11.51
C THR A 92 -10.90 0.54 10.07
N ASN A 93 -10.51 -0.71 9.82
CA ASN A 93 -10.13 -1.22 8.51
C ASN A 93 -9.16 -0.29 7.76
N THR A 94 -8.21 0.33 8.46
CA THR A 94 -7.35 1.37 7.88
C THR A 94 -5.94 0.88 7.64
N ILE A 95 -5.39 1.12 6.45
CA ILE A 95 -3.96 1.00 6.16
C ILE A 95 -3.37 2.41 6.19
N CYS A 96 -2.26 2.60 6.88
CA CYS A 96 -1.51 3.85 6.87
C CYS A 96 -0.05 3.64 6.47
N PHE A 97 0.47 4.59 5.71
CA PHE A 97 1.85 4.64 5.22
C PHE A 97 2.62 5.75 5.93
N ASN A 98 3.91 5.50 6.18
CA ASN A 98 4.82 6.39 6.92
C ASN A 98 4.18 6.89 8.22
N GLY A 99 3.72 5.97 9.05
CA GLY A 99 2.93 6.28 10.23
C GLY A 99 1.49 6.65 9.88
N ARG A 100 1.18 7.94 9.73
CA ARG A 100 -0.17 8.47 9.42
C ARG A 100 -0.11 9.58 8.36
N GLU A 101 0.96 9.61 7.56
CA GLU A 101 1.11 10.60 6.49
C GLU A 101 0.08 10.40 5.37
N PHE A 102 -0.25 9.15 5.08
CA PHE A 102 -1.35 8.79 4.19
C PHE A 102 -2.04 7.55 4.76
N CYS A 103 -3.37 7.58 4.88
CA CYS A 103 -4.17 6.45 5.31
C CYS A 103 -5.33 6.21 4.36
N VAL A 104 -5.73 4.96 4.20
CA VAL A 104 -6.86 4.52 3.38
C VAL A 104 -7.63 3.43 4.09
N VAL A 105 -8.95 3.53 4.11
CA VAL A 105 -9.83 2.46 4.59
C VAL A 105 -9.91 1.39 3.50
N ASN A 106 -9.58 0.15 3.83
CA ASN A 106 -9.66 -1.00 2.93
C ASN A 106 -10.18 -2.23 3.69
N PRO A 107 -11.52 -2.39 3.78
CA PRO A 107 -12.13 -3.48 4.53
C PRO A 107 -11.84 -4.84 3.88
N ASN A 108 -11.81 -4.90 2.54
CA ASN A 108 -11.56 -6.16 1.85
C ASN A 108 -10.19 -6.73 2.18
N PHE A 109 -9.18 -5.86 2.21
CA PHE A 109 -7.80 -6.25 2.49
C PHE A 109 -7.60 -6.75 3.93
N LEU A 110 -8.02 -5.99 4.95
CA LEU A 110 -7.80 -6.37 6.34
C LEU A 110 -8.67 -7.56 6.75
N ASN A 111 -9.89 -7.68 6.21
CA ASN A 111 -10.71 -8.86 6.41
C ASN A 111 -10.05 -10.12 5.84
N SER A 112 -9.50 -10.06 4.61
CA SER A 112 -8.77 -11.18 4.02
C SER A 112 -7.53 -11.58 4.83
N LEU A 113 -6.81 -10.61 5.41
CA LEU A 113 -5.69 -10.90 6.30
C LEU A 113 -6.14 -11.58 7.60
N TYR A 114 -7.22 -11.08 8.21
CA TYR A 114 -7.79 -11.66 9.42
C TYR A 114 -8.30 -13.09 9.19
N GLU A 115 -8.98 -13.35 8.08
CA GLU A 115 -9.48 -14.67 7.69
C GLU A 115 -8.37 -15.69 7.43
N GLN A 116 -7.24 -15.26 6.88
CA GLN A 116 -6.10 -16.15 6.63
C GLN A 116 -5.43 -16.62 7.93
N ARG A 117 -5.44 -15.80 8.99
CA ARG A 117 -4.78 -16.12 10.27
C ARG A 117 -5.55 -15.61 11.48
N PRO A 118 -6.77 -16.14 11.73
CA PRO A 118 -7.66 -15.61 12.75
C PRO A 118 -7.13 -15.81 14.19
N GLY A 119 -6.16 -16.71 14.40
CA GLY A 119 -5.51 -16.93 15.69
C GLY A 119 -4.38 -15.95 15.99
N GLU A 120 -3.66 -15.43 14.98
CA GLU A 120 -2.50 -14.54 15.17
C GLU A 120 -2.91 -13.10 15.50
N TYR A 121 -4.09 -12.67 15.04
CA TYR A 121 -4.55 -11.28 15.15
C TYR A 121 -5.71 -11.07 16.13
N ARG A 122 -6.21 -12.13 16.78
CA ARG A 122 -7.49 -12.16 17.52
C ARG A 122 -7.61 -11.15 18.68
N GLU A 123 -6.49 -10.62 19.16
CA GLU A 123 -6.43 -9.63 20.25
C GLU A 123 -5.67 -8.34 19.86
N ARG A 124 -5.33 -8.19 18.57
CA ARG A 124 -4.47 -7.11 18.10
C ARG A 124 -5.24 -6.18 17.19
N ASP A 125 -5.29 -4.91 17.57
CA ASP A 125 -5.94 -3.90 16.75
C ASP A 125 -5.01 -3.34 15.66
N ARG A 126 -3.70 -3.28 15.94
CA ARG A 126 -2.72 -2.69 15.02
C ARG A 126 -1.61 -3.69 14.67
N VAL A 127 -1.32 -3.79 13.38
CA VAL A 127 -0.26 -4.65 12.83
C VAL A 127 0.63 -3.86 11.88
N GLU A 128 1.88 -4.27 11.77
CA GLU A 128 2.77 -3.83 10.71
C GLU A 128 2.43 -4.61 9.43
N VAL A 129 2.42 -3.90 8.30
CA VAL A 129 2.13 -4.47 6.99
C VAL A 129 3.47 -4.62 6.27
N MET A 130 4.02 -5.83 6.29
CA MET A 130 5.15 -6.20 5.44
C MET A 130 4.65 -6.87 4.17
N PHE A 131 5.55 -7.10 3.23
CA PHE A 131 5.30 -7.89 2.04
C PHE A 131 6.38 -8.96 1.95
N ASP A 132 5.99 -10.20 1.69
CA ASP A 132 6.93 -11.31 1.48
C ASP A 132 7.59 -11.24 0.10
N SER A 133 8.50 -12.19 -0.17
CA SER A 133 9.27 -12.25 -1.42
C SER A 133 8.42 -12.33 -2.69
N ASN A 134 7.14 -12.70 -2.58
CA ASN A 134 6.22 -12.92 -3.69
C ASN A 134 5.20 -11.78 -3.83
N GLY A 135 5.45 -10.63 -3.21
CA GLY A 135 4.54 -9.48 -3.27
C GLY A 135 3.26 -9.67 -2.48
N ARG A 136 3.12 -10.77 -1.71
CA ARG A 136 1.97 -10.95 -0.83
C ARG A 136 2.21 -10.21 0.47
N VAL A 137 1.18 -9.54 0.95
CA VAL A 137 1.24 -8.92 2.26
C VAL A 137 1.45 -9.98 3.33
N LYS A 138 2.49 -9.77 4.13
CA LYS A 138 2.73 -10.46 5.39
C LYS A 138 2.53 -9.44 6.49
N ALA A 139 1.50 -9.60 7.32
CA ALA A 139 1.44 -8.78 8.53
C ALA A 139 2.47 -9.30 9.54
N SER A 140 3.25 -8.38 10.12
CA SER A 140 4.05 -8.60 11.32
C SER A 140 3.38 -7.86 12.48
N CYS A 141 3.64 -8.33 13.69
CA CYS A 141 3.23 -7.61 14.89
C CYS A 141 4.33 -6.61 15.25
N PHE A 142 3.93 -5.52 15.91
CA PHE A 142 4.89 -4.63 16.60
C PHE A 142 5.46 -5.28 17.88
N ASP A 143 4.96 -6.45 18.26
CA ASP A 143 5.40 -7.31 19.37
C ASP A 143 5.82 -8.70 18.86
N ASP A 144 6.45 -9.51 19.72
CA ASP A 144 6.95 -10.86 19.39
C ASP A 144 5.84 -11.91 19.15
N GLY A 145 4.57 -11.51 19.13
CA GLY A 145 3.44 -12.42 19.11
C GLY A 145 2.83 -12.74 17.75
N CYS A 146 3.22 -12.05 16.67
CA CYS A 146 3.05 -12.57 15.31
C CYS A 146 4.30 -13.37 14.97
N GLY A 147 4.12 -14.60 14.46
CA GLY A 147 5.19 -15.56 14.22
C GLY A 147 6.51 -14.91 13.79
N ARG A 148 7.57 -15.22 14.55
CA ARG A 148 8.96 -14.77 14.38
C ARG A 148 9.26 -14.42 12.93
N ARG A 149 9.95 -13.29 12.72
CA ARG A 149 10.70 -13.00 11.48
C ARG A 149 11.37 -14.29 10.99
N ILE A 150 10.78 -14.94 9.98
CA ILE A 150 11.53 -15.86 9.14
C ILE A 150 12.43 -14.93 8.34
N GLY A 151 13.70 -14.83 8.74
CA GLY A 151 14.71 -14.01 8.05
C GLY A 151 15.63 -13.14 8.91
N ALA A 152 15.77 -13.40 10.22
CA ALA A 152 16.85 -12.81 11.01
C ALA A 152 17.44 -13.87 11.95
N ASP A 153 18.03 -14.90 11.34
CA ASP A 153 19.22 -15.63 11.79
C ASP A 153 19.38 -16.89 10.93
N LEU A 154 20.60 -17.04 10.40
CA LEU A 154 21.16 -18.06 9.49
C LEU A 154 21.12 -17.74 7.99
#